data_AF-A0A943I6L4-F1
#
_entry.id   AF-A0A943I6L4-F1
#
_cell.length_a   1.000
_cell.length_b   1.000
_cell.length_c   1.000
_cell.angle_alpha   90.00
_cell.angle_beta   90.00
_cell.angle_gamma   90.00
#
_symmetry.space_group_name_H-M   'P 1'
#
loop_
_entity.id
_entity.type
_entity.pdbx_description
1 polymer ?
#
loop_
_entity_poly.entity_id
_entity_poly.type
_entity_poly.pdbx_seq_one_letter_code
_entity_poly.pdbx_strand_id
1 'polypeptide(L)' 'MESKKEYPKRYMTIKELVPFGFTVYELNKYVQIHGFPAYKPPGKTSTWKIDTSKLDSWLMRRFGT' A
#
# COMPACT_ATOMS: atom_id res chain seq x y z
N MET A 1 14.17 13.98 15.33
CA MET A 1 12.87 13.29 15.25
C MET A 1 12.65 12.96 13.80
N GLU A 2 12.83 11.70 13.43
CA GLU A 2 12.70 11.25 12.05
C GLU A 2 11.22 11.39 11.67
N SER A 3 10.93 12.32 10.75
CA SER A 3 9.58 12.56 10.26
C SER A 3 9.07 11.24 9.71
N LYS A 4 8.13 10.58 10.41
CA LYS A 4 7.31 9.53 9.82
C LYS A 4 6.83 10.12 8.50
N LYS A 5 7.17 9.50 7.36
CA LYS A 5 6.64 9.89 6.05
C LYS A 5 5.15 9.60 6.10
N GLU A 6 4.39 10.48 6.74
CA GLU A 6 2.96 10.32 6.90
C GLU A 6 2.36 10.34 5.51
N TYR A 7 1.78 9.22 5.13
CA TYR A 7 1.06 9.12 3.88
C TYR A 7 -0.04 10.19 3.88
N PRO A 8 -0.12 11.05 2.84
CA PRO A 8 -1.04 12.18 2.82
C PRO A 8 -2.51 11.76 2.80
N LYS A 9 -2.78 10.49 2.47
CA LYS A 9 -4.12 9.92 2.43
C LYS A 9 -4.10 8.54 3.08
N ARG A 10 -5.21 8.20 3.73
CA ARG A 10 -5.45 6.86 4.26
C ARG A 10 -5.53 5.79 3.17
N TYR A 11 -6.09 6.14 2.01
CA TYR A 11 -6.21 5.23 0.88
C TYR A 11 -5.48 5.82 -0.32
N MET A 12 -4.42 5.14 -0.76
CA MET A 12 -3.59 5.56 -1.86
C MET A 12 -3.53 4.49 -2.94
N THR A 13 -3.42 4.93 -4.19
CA THR A 13 -3.21 4.02 -5.30
C THR A 13 -1.75 3.58 -5.39
N ILE A 14 -1.49 2.51 -6.13
CA ILE A 14 -0.13 2.01 -6.39
C ILE A 14 0.79 3.12 -6.92
N LYS A 15 0.29 3.97 -7.82
CA LYS A 15 1.07 5.09 -8.39
C LYS A 15 1.42 6.16 -7.37
N GLU A 16 0.51 6.45 -6.44
CA GLU A 16 0.74 7.45 -5.40
C GLU A 16 1.75 6.99 -4.35
N LEU A 17 1.96 5.67 -4.19
CA LEU A 17 2.96 5.11 -3.29
C LEU A 17 4.37 5.03 -3.89
N VAL A 18 4.51 5.21 -5.21
CA VAL A 18 5.82 5.24 -5.88
C VAL A 18 6.81 6.26 -5.27
N PRO A 19 6.44 7.54 -5.05
CA PRO A 19 7.34 8.52 -4.44
C PRO A 19 7.71 8.19 -2.98
N PHE A 20 7.05 7.23 -2.33
CA PHE A 20 7.35 6.80 -0.96
C PHE A 20 8.40 5.70 -0.90
N GLY A 21 8.93 5.25 -2.05
CA GLY A 21 9.97 4.23 -2.13
C GLY A 21 9.46 2.85 -2.56
N PHE A 22 8.16 2.74 -2.89
CA PHE A 22 7.60 1.51 -3.44
C PHE A 22 7.71 1.49 -4.97
N THR A 23 7.81 0.30 -5.53
CA THR A 23 7.74 0.05 -6.96
C THR A 23 6.32 -0.37 -7.34
N VAL A 24 5.91 -0.03 -8.56
CA VAL A 24 4.62 -0.50 -9.10
C VAL A 24 4.59 -2.04 -9.13
N TYR A 25 5.72 -2.67 -9.40
CA TYR A 25 5.84 -4.12 -9.50
C TYR A 25 5.61 -4.81 -8.15
N GLU A 26 6.27 -4.37 -7.07
CA GLU A 26 6.09 -4.99 -5.75
C GLU A 26 4.68 -4.79 -5.22
N LEU A 27 4.10 -3.59 -5.37
CA LEU A 27 2.76 -3.31 -4.87
C LEU A 27 1.71 -4.12 -5.63
N ASN A 28 1.89 -4.33 -6.95
CA ASN A 28 1.03 -5.23 -7.72
C ASN A 28 1.14 -6.68 -7.25
N LYS A 29 2.31 -7.13 -6.78
CA LYS A 29 2.43 -8.44 -6.13
C LYS A 29 1.74 -8.44 -4.77
N TYR A 30 1.92 -7.40 -3.96
CA TYR A 30 1.38 -7.34 -2.61
C TYR A 30 -0.14 -7.33 -2.58
N VAL A 31 -0.80 -6.61 -3.49
CA VAL A 31 -2.27 -6.60 -3.58
C VAL A 31 -2.87 -7.97 -3.92
N GLN A 32 -2.08 -8.91 -4.46
CA GLN A 32 -2.52 -10.29 -4.71
C GLN A 32 -2.36 -11.20 -3.48
N ILE A 33 -1.67 -10.73 -2.43
CA ILE A 33 -1.41 -11.51 -1.22
C ILE A 33 -2.62 -11.39 -0.30
N HIS A 34 -3.13 -12.55 0.15
CA HIS A 34 -4.23 -12.59 1.10
C HIS A 34 -3.87 -11.86 2.40
N GLY A 35 -4.75 -10.95 2.84
CA GLY A 35 -4.55 -10.14 4.03
C GLY A 35 -3.69 -8.88 3.82
N PHE A 36 -3.24 -8.58 2.60
CA PHE A 36 -2.67 -7.26 2.29
C PHE A 36 -3.73 -6.18 2.51
N PRO A 37 -3.39 -5.05 3.16
CA PRO A 37 -4.34 -3.97 3.45
C PRO A 37 -4.65 -3.17 2.19
N ALA A 38 -5.32 -3.78 1.22
CA ALA A 38 -5.83 -3.12 0.03
C ALA A 38 -7.24 -3.60 -0.27
N TYR A 39 -8.00 -2.75 -0.94
CA TYR A 39 -9.31 -3.10 -1.48
C TYR A 39 -9.43 -2.59 -2.90
N LYS A 40 -10.23 -3.29 -3.70
CA LYS A 40 -10.61 -2.87 -5.04
C LYS A 40 -12.08 -2.42 -4.99
N PRO A 41 -12.39 -1.12 -5.18
CA PRO A 41 -13.77 -0.68 -5.21
C PRO A 41 -14.53 -1.32 -6.38
N PRO A 42 -15.86 -1.53 -6.26
CA PRO A 42 -16.65 -2.11 -7.33
C PRO A 42 -16.61 -1.22 -8.58
N GLY A 43 -16.28 -1.81 -9.73
CA GLY A 43 -16.16 -1.11 -11.02
C GLY A 43 -15.14 -1.78 -11.95
N LYS A 44 -15.47 -1.89 -13.25
CA LYS A 44 -14.61 -2.57 -14.24
C LYS A 44 -13.23 -1.91 -14.40
N THR A 45 -13.13 -0.60 -14.19
CA THR A 45 -11.89 0.21 -14.30
C THR A 45 -11.29 0.58 -12.95
N SER A 46 -11.84 0.05 -11.85
CA SER A 46 -11.41 0.40 -10.50
C SER A 46 -9.98 -0.06 -10.24
N THR A 47 -9.16 0.85 -9.74
CA THR A 47 -7.78 0.59 -9.32
C THR A 47 -7.72 0.13 -7.86
N TRP A 48 -6.69 -0.64 -7.51
CA TRP A 48 -6.43 -1.02 -6.13
C TRP A 48 -6.16 0.22 -5.27
N LYS A 49 -6.83 0.29 -4.12
CA LYS A 49 -6.61 1.29 -3.08
C LYS A 49 -5.99 0.63 -1.87
N ILE A 50 -4.83 1.11 -1.47
CA ILE A 50 -4.01 0.56 -0.40
C ILE A 50 -4.23 1.41 0.85
N ASP A 51 -4.60 0.75 1.96
CA ASP A 51 -4.78 1.37 3.27
C ASP A 51 -3.42 1.60 3.92
N THR A 52 -2.95 2.83 3.79
CA THR A 52 -1.64 3.26 4.28
C THR A 52 -1.54 3.23 5.79
N SER A 53 -2.67 3.31 6.51
CA SER A 53 -2.70 3.21 7.98
C SER A 53 -2.31 1.83 8.50
N LYS A 54 -2.40 0.80 7.66
CA LYS A 54 -2.05 -0.59 7.98
C LYS A 54 -0.87 -1.11 7.17
N LEU A 55 -0.42 -0.36 6.17
CA LEU A 55 0.63 -0.77 5.24
C LEU A 55 1.94 -1.05 5.98
N ASP A 56 2.41 -0.12 6.81
CA ASP A 56 3.68 -0.28 7.54
C ASP A 56 3.64 -1.47 8.51
N SER A 57 2.53 -1.64 9.24
CA SER A 57 2.37 -2.79 10.15
C SER A 57 2.34 -4.13 9.40
N TRP A 58 1.72 -4.17 8.22
CA TRP A 58 1.71 -5.36 7.39
C TRP A 58 3.11 -5.68 6.83
N LEU A 59 3.84 -4.67 6.38
CA LEU A 59 5.21 -4.81 5.88
C LEU A 59 6.15 -5.29 6.99
N MET A 60 6.09 -4.68 8.18
CA MET A 60 6.84 -5.14 9.36
C MET A 60 6.50 -6.59 9.72
N ARG A 61 5.23 -6.98 9.70
CA ARG A 61 4.84 -8.37 10.02
C ARG A 61 5.36 -9.39 9.01
N ARG A 62 5.47 -9.00 7.74
CA ARG A 62 5.82 -9.94 6.66
C ARG A 62 7.31 -9.96 6.33
N PHE A 63 7.99 -8.83 6.46
CA PHE A 63 9.39 -8.64 6.08
C PHE A 63 10.27 -8.10 7.21
N GLY A 64 9.68 -7.70 8.35
CA GLY A 64 10.44 -7.36 9.54
C GLY A 64 11.03 -8.64 10.15
N THR A 65 12.35 -8.70 10.16
CA THR A 65 13.15 -9.73 10.84
C THR A 65 13.09 -9.54 12.35
#